data_AF-A0A5J4V3A9-F1
#
_entry.id   AF-A0A5J4V3A9-F1
#
_cell.length_a   1.000
_cell.length_b   1.000
_cell.length_c   1.000
_cell.angle_alpha   90.00
_cell.angle_beta   90.00
_cell.angle_gamma   90.00
#
_symmetry.space_group_name_H-M   'P 1'
#
loop_
_entity.id
_entity.type
_entity.pdbx_description
1 polymer ?
#
loop_
_entity_poly.entity_id
_entity_poly.type
_entity_poly.pdbx_seq_one_letter_code
_entity_poly.pdbx_strand_id
1 'polypeptide(L)'
;MSNSGYQTKDTLDVFCRIIVFPGIVEERQDSYGVVDDGQQRSILHIDRHPSRINPELWSFAWSLRIDDLCFPAHSSSVPQPYDLGINAELKV
;
A
#
# COMPACT_ATOMS: atom_id res chain seq x y z
N MET A 1 -16.41 6.54 25.48
CA MET A 1 -15.60 5.37 25.11
C MET A 1 -14.74 5.76 23.94
N SER A 2 -13.42 5.85 24.13
CA SER A 2 -12.48 6.12 23.05
C SER A 2 -12.42 4.88 22.16
N ASN A 3 -13.17 4.87 21.06
CA ASN A 3 -12.96 3.90 19.99
C ASN A 3 -11.57 4.16 19.43
N SER A 4 -10.54 3.45 19.94
CA SER A 4 -9.32 3.26 19.16
C SER A 4 -9.75 2.45 17.94
N GLY A 5 -10.12 3.14 16.86
CA GLY A 5 -10.66 2.53 15.66
C GLY A 5 -9.60 1.65 15.01
N TYR A 6 -9.63 0.36 15.31
CA TYR A 6 -8.81 -0.61 14.60
C TYR A 6 -9.19 -0.60 13.12
N GLN A 7 -8.20 -0.68 12.25
CA GLN A 7 -8.42 -0.79 10.81
C GLN A 7 -9.13 -2.12 10.51
N THR A 8 -10.37 -2.04 10.00
CA THR A 8 -11.13 -3.17 9.45
C THR A 8 -10.87 -3.31 7.94
N LYS A 9 -11.34 -4.41 7.35
CA LYS A 9 -11.33 -4.62 5.89
C LYS A 9 -11.98 -3.46 5.14
N ASP A 10 -13.13 -3.00 5.61
CA ASP A 10 -13.88 -1.93 4.96
C ASP A 10 -13.15 -0.59 5.06
N THR A 11 -12.61 -0.27 6.24
CA THR A 11 -11.83 0.97 6.41
C THR A 11 -10.53 0.94 5.60
N LEU A 12 -9.91 -0.22 5.42
CA LEU A 12 -8.74 -0.40 4.57
C LEU A 12 -9.11 -0.20 3.09
N ASP A 13 -10.21 -0.79 2.63
CA ASP A 13 -10.69 -0.64 1.24
C ASP A 13 -10.94 0.83 0.91
N VAL A 14 -11.71 1.53 1.76
CA VAL A 14 -11.98 2.97 1.62
C VAL A 14 -10.69 3.78 1.61
N PHE A 15 -9.79 3.53 2.58
CA PHE A 15 -8.52 4.24 2.68
C PHE A 15 -7.65 4.03 1.43
N CYS A 16 -7.55 2.79 0.95
CA CYS A 16 -6.75 2.46 -0.23
C CYS A 16 -7.29 3.12 -1.50
N ARG A 17 -8.61 3.06 -1.72
CA ARG A 17 -9.24 3.61 -2.93
C ARG A 17 -9.21 5.14 -2.98
N ILE A 18 -9.38 5.80 -1.84
CA ILE A 18 -9.51 7.26 -1.79
C ILE A 18 -8.14 7.95 -1.67
N ILE A 19 -7.20 7.35 -0.94
CA ILE A 19 -5.94 8.02 -0.58
C ILE A 19 -4.74 7.31 -1.20
N VAL A 20 -4.56 6.02 -0.89
CA VAL A 20 -3.29 5.33 -1.21
C VAL A 20 -3.09 5.15 -2.72
N PHE A 21 -4.06 4.55 -3.42
CA PHE A 21 -3.88 4.27 -4.85
C PHE A 21 -3.82 5.54 -5.70
N PRO A 22 -4.65 6.58 -5.48
CA PRO A 22 -4.50 7.84 -6.19
C PRO A 22 -3.13 8.47 -5.97
N GLY A 23 -2.63 8.52 -4.73
CA GLY A 23 -1.32 9.08 -4.44
C GLY A 23 -0.16 8.30 -5.10
N ILE A 24 -0.26 6.97 -5.16
CA ILE A 24 0.73 6.15 -5.88
C ILE A 24 0.73 6.44 -7.39
N VAL A 25 -0.45 6.66 -7.98
CA VAL A 25 -0.57 6.99 -9.41
C VAL A 25 0.00 8.38 -9.69
N GLU A 26 -0.33 9.36 -8.84
CA GLU A 26 0.16 10.74 -8.93
C GLU A 26 1.69 10.79 -8.83
N GLU A 27 2.27 10.17 -7.79
CA GLU A 27 3.72 10.12 -7.60
C GLU A 27 4.45 9.46 -8.77
N ARG A 28 3.86 8.39 -9.34
CA ARG A 28 4.41 7.75 -10.54
C ARG A 28 4.36 8.69 -11.74
N GLN A 29 3.27 9.42 -11.94
CA GLN A 29 3.15 10.37 -13.06
C GLN A 29 4.14 11.52 -12.93
N ASP A 30 4.36 12.02 -11.71
CA ASP A 30 5.30 13.10 -11.42
C ASP A 30 6.76 12.66 -11.60
N SER A 31 7.11 11.45 -11.13
CA SER A 31 8.48 10.92 -11.21
C SER A 31 8.97 10.65 -12.63
N TYR A 32 8.08 10.25 -13.55
CA TYR A 32 8.45 9.86 -14.93
C TYR A 32 8.09 10.92 -15.99
N GLY A 33 7.45 12.01 -15.58
CA GLY A 33 7.16 13.18 -16.43
C GLY A 33 6.23 12.89 -17.61
N VAL A 34 4.91 12.94 -17.37
CA VAL A 34 3.76 13.06 -18.33
C VAL A 34 3.66 12.06 -19.50
N VAL A 35 4.74 11.44 -19.97
CA VAL A 35 4.73 10.42 -21.02
C VAL A 35 4.40 9.09 -20.36
N ASP A 36 3.14 8.95 -19.96
CA ASP A 36 2.55 7.65 -19.65
C ASP A 36 2.50 6.85 -20.96
N ASP A 37 3.59 6.15 -21.27
CA ASP A 37 3.66 5.15 -22.34
C ASP A 37 2.79 3.91 -22.03
N GLY A 38 2.14 3.90 -20.86
CA GLY A 38 1.32 2.81 -20.40
C GLY A 38 2.14 1.55 -20.10
N GLN A 39 3.44 1.65 -19.84
CA GLN A 39 4.27 0.50 -19.48
C GLN A 39 4.64 0.49 -17.99
N GLN A 40 4.68 1.66 -17.34
CA GLN A 40 5.11 1.77 -15.95
C GLN A 40 4.08 1.20 -14.97
N ARG A 41 4.58 0.48 -13.96
CA ARG A 41 3.80 -0.08 -12.85
C ARG A 41 4.42 0.35 -11.52
N SER A 42 3.57 0.59 -10.53
CA SER A 42 4.01 0.87 -9.17
C SER A 42 3.97 -0.42 -8.35
N ILE A 43 4.88 -0.58 -7.40
CA ILE A 43 4.90 -1.73 -6.49
C ILE A 43 4.43 -1.26 -5.11
N LEU A 44 3.34 -1.85 -4.62
CA LEU A 44 2.83 -1.65 -3.27
C LEU A 44 3.35 -2.76 -2.34
N HIS A 45 4.17 -2.37 -1.39
CA HIS A 45 4.65 -3.27 -0.33
C HIS A 45 3.60 -3.44 0.76
N ILE A 46 3.11 -4.66 0.96
CA ILE A 46 2.09 -4.96 1.97
C ILE A 46 2.43 -6.23 2.76
N ASP A 47 2.22 -6.23 4.08
CA ASP A 47 2.33 -7.47 4.86
C ASP A 47 1.14 -8.42 4.62
N ARG A 48 1.35 -9.71 4.93
CA ARG A 48 0.34 -10.77 4.81
C ARG A 48 -0.52 -10.93 6.07
N HIS A 49 -1.15 -9.86 6.54
CA HIS A 49 -2.19 -9.97 7.57
C HIS A 49 -3.55 -10.41 6.97
N PRO A 50 -4.32 -11.33 7.58
CA PRO A 50 -5.61 -11.80 7.03
C PRO A 50 -6.65 -10.69 6.79
N SER A 51 -6.58 -9.58 7.53
CA SER A 51 -7.43 -8.40 7.28
C SER A 51 -7.13 -7.71 5.95
N ARG A 52 -6.03 -8.04 5.28
CA ARG A 52 -5.62 -7.48 3.99
C ARG A 52 -5.99 -8.38 2.81
N ILE A 53 -6.59 -9.55 3.06
CA ILE A 53 -7.10 -10.41 1.99
C ILE A 53 -8.43 -9.83 1.50
N ASN A 54 -8.35 -9.04 0.42
CA ASN A 54 -9.47 -8.45 -0.30
C ASN A 54 -9.20 -8.49 -1.82
N PRO A 55 -9.61 -9.57 -2.52
CA PRO A 55 -9.34 -9.73 -3.96
C PRO A 55 -9.91 -8.62 -4.85
N GLU A 56 -11.04 -8.03 -4.48
CA GLU A 56 -11.65 -6.94 -5.25
C GLU A 56 -10.83 -5.67 -5.18
N LEU A 57 -10.30 -5.36 -3.99
CA LEU A 57 -9.38 -4.23 -3.80
C LEU A 57 -8.09 -4.41 -4.60
N TRP A 58 -7.52 -5.61 -4.60
CA TRP A 58 -6.28 -5.90 -5.34
C TRP A 58 -6.48 -5.96 -6.84
N SER A 59 -7.63 -6.46 -7.31
CA SER A 59 -8.01 -6.37 -8.72
C SER A 59 -8.16 -4.91 -9.16
N PHE A 60 -8.71 -4.06 -8.29
CA PHE A 60 -8.78 -2.63 -8.54
C PHE A 60 -7.39 -1.98 -8.57
N ALA A 61 -6.50 -2.29 -7.62
CA ALA A 61 -5.11 -1.85 -7.64
C ALA A 61 -4.40 -2.25 -8.96
N TRP A 62 -4.58 -3.50 -9.40
CA TRP A 62 -4.02 -4.00 -10.64
C TRP A 62 -4.50 -3.20 -11.87
N SER A 63 -5.78 -2.81 -11.89
CA SER A 63 -6.36 -1.96 -12.95
C SER A 63 -5.72 -0.57 -13.01
N LEU A 64 -5.18 -0.09 -11.89
CA LEU A 64 -4.41 1.15 -11.77
C LEU A 64 -2.90 0.95 -12.02
N ARG A 65 -2.50 -0.24 -12.49
CA ARG A 65 -1.11 -0.66 -12.68
C ARG A 65 -0.30 -0.64 -11.39
N ILE A 66 -0.90 -1.08 -10.30
CA ILE A 66 -0.24 -1.24 -9.01
C ILE A 66 -0.15 -2.75 -8.74
N ASP A 67 1.08 -3.23 -8.61
CA ASP A 67 1.39 -4.61 -8.23
C ASP A 67 1.54 -4.70 -6.73
N ASP A 68 0.85 -5.64 -6.08
CA ASP A 68 1.08 -5.91 -4.66
C ASP A 68 2.26 -6.88 -4.48
N LEU A 69 3.24 -6.46 -3.69
CA LEU A 69 4.29 -7.33 -3.18
C LEU A 69 3.96 -7.68 -1.73
N CYS A 70 3.45 -8.89 -1.54
CA CYS A 70 3.02 -9.37 -0.24
C CYS A 70 4.18 -10.04 0.53
N PHE A 71 4.56 -9.48 1.67
CA PHE A 71 5.57 -10.07 2.54
C PHE A 71 4.96 -11.10 3.51
N PRO A 72 5.64 -12.22 3.80
CA PRO A 72 5.20 -13.17 4.80
C PRO A 72 4.85 -12.52 6.14
N ALA A 73 3.88 -13.09 6.85
CA ALA A 73 3.60 -12.64 8.20
C ALA A 73 4.84 -12.79 9.10
N HIS A 74 5.03 -11.86 10.03
CA HIS A 74 6.18 -11.82 10.95
C HIS A 74 7.55 -11.66 10.27
N SER A 75 7.60 -11.28 8.99
CA SER A 75 8.88 -11.00 8.33
C SER A 75 9.22 -9.53 8.26
N SER A 76 8.39 -8.61 8.76
CA SER A 76 8.55 -7.16 8.54
C SER A 76 9.86 -6.59 9.10
N SER A 77 10.46 -7.25 10.09
CA SER A 77 11.78 -6.91 10.62
C SER A 77 12.96 -7.12 9.65
N VAL A 78 12.72 -7.61 8.42
CA VAL A 78 13.81 -7.88 7.45
C VAL A 78 13.66 -7.10 6.13
N PRO A 79 12.55 -7.14 5.38
CA PRO A 79 12.45 -6.48 4.08
C PRO A 79 11.53 -5.25 4.05
N GLN A 80 10.82 -4.91 5.13
CA GLN A 80 9.87 -3.78 5.15
C GLN A 80 10.60 -2.48 5.53
N PRO A 81 10.81 -1.54 4.57
CA PRO A 81 11.59 -0.33 4.84
C PRO A 81 10.93 0.59 5.86
N TYR A 82 9.60 0.54 5.99
CA TYR A 82 8.86 1.31 6.98
C TYR A 82 9.19 0.89 8.41
N ASP A 83 9.37 -0.41 8.67
CA ASP A 83 9.62 -0.92 10.03
C ASP A 83 11.07 -0.70 10.49
N LEU A 84 12.04 -0.84 9.57
CA LEU A 84 13.48 -0.69 9.87
C LEU A 84 14.01 0.73 9.66
N GLY A 85 13.41 1.51 8.78
CA GLY A 85 13.81 2.88 8.49
C GLY A 85 12.90 3.86 9.21
N ILE A 86 11.88 4.32 8.51
CA ILE A 86 11.06 5.48 8.90
C ILE A 86 10.48 5.33 10.31
N ASN A 87 9.81 4.22 10.62
CA ASN A 87 9.17 4.05 11.93
C ASN A 87 10.16 3.72 13.04
N ALA A 88 11.35 3.22 12.73
CA ALA A 88 12.39 2.99 13.73
C ALA A 88 12.89 4.32 14.30
N GLU A 89 13.06 5.33 13.43
CA GLU A 89 13.46 6.68 13.82
C GLU A 89 12.40 7.43 14.64
N LEU A 90 11.12 7.06 14.49
CA LEU A 90 10.00 7.71 15.19
C LEU A 90 9.71 7.14 16.59
N LYS A 91 10.38 6.05 17.00
CA LYS A 91 10.17 5.36 18.30
C LYS A 91 11.01 5.93 19.45
N VAL A 92 11.43 7.20 19.35
CA VAL A 92 12.24 7.90 20.37
C VAL A 92 11.49 8.08 21.68
#